data_AF-A0A975NEP3-F1
#
_entry.id   AF-A0A975NEP3-F1
#
_cell.length_a   1.000
_cell.length_b   1.000
_cell.length_c   1.000
_cell.angle_alpha   90.00
_cell.angle_beta   90.00
_cell.angle_gamma   90.00
#
_symmetry.space_group_name_H-M   'P 1'
#
loop_
_entity.id
_entity.type
_entity.pdbx_description
1 polymer ?
#
loop_
_entity_poly.entity_id
_entity_poly.type
_entity_poly.pdbx_seq_one_letter_code
_entity_poly.pdbx_strand_id
1 'polypeptide(L)'
;MLMTKRKPATTGEILVEEFMKPIGLTQGALAEAMGVQRKHVNELCNDRRNVTAATALILARVFGNSPDFWLNVQRRTDLWEAMHSPRERKRIERARPLTDAA
;
A
#
# COMPACT_ATOMS: atom_id res chain seq x y z
N MET A 1 1.10 13.97 9.67
CA MET A 1 0.48 12.68 9.26
C MET A 1 -0.84 12.53 9.99
N LEU A 2 -1.92 12.22 9.28
CA LEU A 2 -3.21 11.94 9.92
C LEU A 2 -3.19 10.52 10.48
N MET A 3 -2.90 10.36 11.77
CA MET A 3 -3.10 9.10 12.47
C MET A 3 -4.61 8.93 12.69
N THR A 4 -5.24 8.12 11.85
CA THR A 4 -6.68 7.86 11.95
C THR A 4 -6.98 6.83 13.04
N LYS A 5 -8.06 7.04 13.79
CA LYS A 5 -8.54 6.08 14.80
C LYS A 5 -8.95 4.73 14.18
N ARG A 6 -9.42 4.74 12.92
CA ARG A 6 -9.79 3.55 12.14
C ARG A 6 -8.64 3.15 11.21
N LYS A 7 -8.55 1.85 10.90
CA LYS A 7 -7.62 1.33 9.89
C LYS A 7 -7.89 2.05 8.56
N PRO A 8 -6.87 2.63 7.90
CA PRO A 8 -7.03 3.20 6.57
C PRO A 8 -7.34 2.09 5.56
N ALA A 9 -7.95 2.48 4.43
CA ALA A 9 -8.14 1.56 3.31
C ALA A 9 -6.78 1.03 2.83
N THR A 10 -6.69 -0.27 2.60
CA THR A 10 -5.47 -0.91 2.12
C THR A 10 -5.27 -0.68 0.63
N THR A 11 -4.06 -0.99 0.13
CA THR A 11 -3.82 -0.94 -1.30
C THR A 11 -4.71 -1.94 -2.03
N GLY A 12 -4.87 -3.16 -1.51
CA GLY A 12 -5.73 -4.18 -2.10
C GLY A 12 -7.19 -3.71 -2.20
N GLU A 13 -7.73 -3.13 -1.13
CA GLU A 13 -9.08 -2.56 -1.11
C GLU A 13 -9.23 -1.43 -2.14
N ILE A 14 -8.31 -0.47 -2.16
CA ILE A 14 -8.36 0.64 -3.14
C ILE A 14 -8.25 0.12 -4.57
N LEU A 15 -7.32 -0.79 -4.85
CA LEU A 15 -7.14 -1.36 -6.18
C LEU A 15 -8.40 -2.08 -6.66
N VAL A 16 -9.04 -2.87 -5.79
CA VAL A 16 -10.23 -3.64 -6.15
C VAL A 16 -11.47 -2.76 -6.28
N GLU A 17 -11.78 -1.95 -5.26
CA GLU A 17 -13.03 -1.20 -5.18
C GLU A 17 -13.04 0.04 -6.07
N GLU A 18 -11.93 0.77 -6.16
CA GLU A 18 -11.89 2.07 -6.85
C GLU A 18 -11.38 1.98 -8.29
N PHE A 19 -10.64 0.93 -8.64
CA PHE A 19 -10.05 0.79 -9.97
C PHE A 19 -10.57 -0.41 -10.73
N MET A 20 -10.57 -1.61 -10.15
CA MET A 20 -10.93 -2.82 -10.90
C MET A 20 -12.43 -2.98 -11.11
N LYS A 21 -13.23 -2.91 -10.03
CA LYS A 21 -14.68 -3.09 -10.10
C LYS A 21 -15.39 -2.07 -11.00
N PRO A 22 -15.08 -0.75 -10.96
CA PRO A 22 -15.82 0.24 -11.75
C PRO A 22 -15.72 0.04 -13.26
N ILE A 23 -14.63 -0.57 -13.74
CA ILE A 23 -14.40 -0.85 -15.17
C ILE A 23 -14.52 -2.35 -15.52
N GLY A 24 -14.94 -3.19 -14.57
CA GLY A 24 -15.03 -4.65 -14.78
C GLY A 24 -13.69 -5.34 -15.07
N LEU A 25 -12.57 -4.79 -14.59
CA LEU A 25 -11.23 -5.32 -14.86
C LEU A 25 -10.96 -6.60 -14.04
N THR A 26 -10.58 -7.68 -14.71
CA THR A 26 -10.20 -8.92 -14.04
C THR A 26 -8.74 -8.87 -13.57
N GLN A 27 -8.38 -9.69 -12.55
CA GLN A 27 -6.99 -9.83 -12.13
C GLN A 27 -6.07 -10.34 -13.25
N GLY A 28 -6.61 -11.13 -14.19
CA GLY A 28 -5.85 -11.62 -15.35
C GLY A 28 -5.52 -10.49 -16.31
N ALA A 29 -6.52 -9.70 -16.70
CA ALA A 29 -6.33 -8.55 -17.59
C ALA A 29 -5.39 -7.50 -16.97
N LEU A 30 -5.48 -7.25 -15.66
CA LEU A 30 -4.54 -6.37 -14.97
C LEU A 30 -3.12 -6.95 -14.99
N ALA A 31 -2.95 -8.26 -14.80
CA ALA A 31 -1.64 -8.90 -14.83
C ALA A 31 -0.97 -8.78 -16.20
N GLU A 32 -1.74 -8.97 -17.28
CA GLU A 32 -1.30 -8.75 -18.65
C GLU A 32 -0.87 -7.29 -18.87
N ALA A 33 -1.70 -6.32 -18.47
CA ALA A 33 -1.38 -4.89 -18.59
C ALA A 33 -0.14 -4.48 -17.79
N MET A 34 0.09 -5.09 -16.64
CA MET A 34 1.26 -4.86 -15.79
C MET A 34 2.51 -5.62 -16.26
N GLY A 35 2.39 -6.58 -17.17
CA GLY A 35 3.48 -7.46 -17.59
C GLY A 35 3.98 -8.40 -16.48
N VAL A 36 3.09 -8.84 -15.58
CA VAL A 36 3.42 -9.71 -14.44
C VAL A 36 2.54 -10.95 -14.41
N GLN A 37 2.90 -11.94 -13.58
CA GLN A 37 2.06 -13.12 -13.38
C GLN A 37 0.78 -12.76 -12.63
N ARG A 38 -0.34 -13.45 -12.94
CA ARG A 38 -1.63 -13.29 -12.22
C ARG A 38 -1.50 -13.42 -10.70
N LYS A 39 -0.60 -14.27 -10.21
CA LYS A 39 -0.29 -14.42 -8.78
C LYS A 39 0.18 -13.10 -8.15
N HIS A 40 0.98 -12.30 -8.86
CA HIS A 40 1.43 -11.00 -8.38
C HIS A 40 0.23 -10.08 -8.11
N VAL A 41 -0.69 -9.97 -9.07
CA VAL A 41 -1.90 -9.15 -8.92
C VAL A 41 -2.81 -9.71 -7.83
N ASN A 42 -2.96 -11.02 -7.74
CA ASN A 42 -3.73 -11.65 -6.67
C ASN A 42 -3.17 -11.31 -5.29
N GLU A 43 -1.85 -11.34 -5.12
CA GLU A 43 -1.20 -10.96 -3.86
C GLU A 43 -1.39 -9.47 -3.54
N LEU A 44 -1.37 -8.59 -4.54
CA LEU A 44 -1.67 -7.16 -4.36
C LEU A 44 -3.13 -6.95 -3.93
N CYS A 45 -4.09 -7.57 -4.61
CA CYS A 45 -5.52 -7.43 -4.29
C CYS A 45 -5.89 -7.95 -2.89
N ASN A 46 -5.11 -8.89 -2.33
CA ASN A 46 -5.37 -9.49 -1.02
C ASN A 46 -4.41 -9.01 0.07
N ASP A 47 -3.68 -7.92 -0.16
CA ASP A 47 -2.69 -7.37 0.78
C ASP A 47 -1.64 -8.39 1.26
N ARG A 48 -1.33 -9.38 0.41
CA ARG A 48 -0.27 -10.38 0.63
C ARG A 48 1.08 -9.93 0.09
N ARG A 49 1.09 -8.80 -0.64
CA ARG A 49 2.29 -8.17 -1.20
C ARG A 49 2.17 -6.65 -1.07
N ASN A 50 3.22 -6.02 -0.59
CA ASN A 50 3.31 -4.57 -0.52
C ASN A 50 3.60 -3.98 -1.90
N VAL A 51 3.12 -2.76 -2.13
CA VAL A 51 3.49 -1.96 -3.30
C VAL A 51 4.92 -1.47 -3.15
N THR A 52 5.80 -1.94 -4.04
CA THR A 52 7.15 -1.39 -4.20
C THR A 52 7.13 -0.17 -5.10
N ALA A 53 8.23 0.61 -5.14
CA ALA A 53 8.36 1.74 -6.08
C ALA A 53 8.19 1.29 -7.55
N ALA A 54 8.75 0.13 -7.92
CA ALA A 54 8.58 -0.44 -9.26
C ALA A 54 7.11 -0.78 -9.55
N THR A 55 6.42 -1.42 -8.61
CA THR A 55 4.98 -1.72 -8.73
C THR A 55 4.15 -0.45 -8.84
N ALA A 56 4.47 0.59 -8.06
CA ALA A 56 3.77 1.87 -8.09
C ALA A 56 3.92 2.57 -9.46
N LEU A 57 5.11 2.57 -10.05
CA LEU A 57 5.34 3.11 -11.39
C LEU A 57 4.53 2.38 -12.46
N ILE A 58 4.44 1.05 -12.35
CA ILE A 58 3.63 0.23 -13.28
C ILE A 58 2.14 0.55 -13.10
N LEU A 59 1.62 0.54 -11.87
CA LEU A 59 0.22 0.85 -11.60
C LEU A 59 -0.15 2.26 -12.04
N ALA A 60 0.74 3.24 -11.82
CA ALA A 60 0.59 4.60 -12.31
C ALA A 60 0.47 4.66 -13.83
N ARG A 61 1.30 3.89 -14.55
CA ARG A 61 1.25 3.80 -16.01
C ARG A 61 -0.01 3.11 -16.53
N VAL A 62 -0.52 2.10 -15.81
CA VAL A 62 -1.73 1.34 -16.16
C VAL A 62 -2.99 2.18 -15.93
N PHE A 63 -3.09 2.85 -14.78
CA PHE A 63 -4.30 3.56 -14.35
C PHE A 63 -4.28 5.06 -14.60
N GLY A 64 -3.18 5.61 -15.13
CA GLY A 64 -3.08 7.03 -15.50
C GLY A 64 -3.03 7.99 -14.31
N ASN A 65 -2.49 7.55 -13.16
CA ASN A 65 -2.28 8.38 -11.98
C ASN A 65 -0.81 8.44 -11.57
N SER A 66 -0.47 8.95 -10.37
CA SER A 66 0.91 9.08 -9.92
C SER A 66 1.40 7.84 -9.15
N PRO A 67 2.70 7.50 -9.22
CA PRO A 67 3.27 6.44 -8.37
C PRO A 67 3.15 6.79 -6.88
N ASP A 68 3.24 8.07 -6.51
CA ASP A 68 3.04 8.54 -5.14
C ASP A 68 1.65 8.22 -4.59
N PHE A 69 0.61 8.20 -5.44
CA PHE A 69 -0.72 7.79 -5.01
C PHE A 69 -0.67 6.39 -4.36
N TRP A 70 -0.11 5.41 -5.07
CA TRP A 70 -0.02 4.02 -4.61
C TRP A 70 0.90 3.88 -3.38
N LEU A 71 2.06 4.56 -3.40
CA LEU A 71 2.99 4.54 -2.26
C LEU A 71 2.38 5.20 -1.01
N ASN A 72 1.55 6.23 -1.18
CA ASN A 72 0.89 6.88 -0.06
C ASN A 72 -0.22 6.01 0.56
N VAL A 73 -0.96 5.24 -0.24
CA VAL A 73 -1.92 4.26 0.28
C VAL A 73 -1.19 3.20 1.11
N GLN A 74 -0.15 2.58 0.56
CA GLN A 74 0.68 1.60 1.28
C GLN A 74 1.24 2.17 2.59
N ARG A 75 1.88 3.35 2.52
CA ARG A 75 2.52 4.00 3.67
C ARG A 75 1.55 4.28 4.82
N ARG A 76 0.31 4.67 4.51
CA ARG A 76 -0.72 4.93 5.54
C ARG A 76 -1.06 3.66 6.30
N THR A 77 -1.22 2.55 5.58
CA THR A 77 -1.52 1.24 6.17
C THR A 77 -0.34 0.72 6.98
N ASP A 78 0.88 0.77 6.43
CA ASP A 78 2.10 0.32 7.11
C ASP A 78 2.31 1.04 8.45
N LEU A 79 2.16 2.37 8.46
CA LEU A 79 2.29 3.18 9.67
C LEU A 79 1.18 2.86 10.68
N TRP A 80 -0.06 2.68 10.21
CA TRP A 80 -1.16 2.32 11.08
C TRP A 80 -0.91 0.95 11.73
N GLU A 81 -0.51 -0.06 10.96
CA GLU A 81 -0.24 -1.41 11.47
C GLU A 81 0.95 -1.42 12.45
N ALA A 82 2.02 -0.68 12.16
CA ALA A 82 3.14 -0.54 13.07
C ALA A 82 2.72 0.07 14.42
N MET A 83 1.88 1.10 14.41
CA MET A 83 1.37 1.74 15.63
C MET A 83 0.40 0.85 16.43
N HIS A 84 -0.30 -0.06 15.77
CA HIS A 84 -1.29 -0.95 16.39
C HIS A 84 -0.73 -2.35 16.71
N SER A 85 0.50 -2.65 16.28
CA SER A 85 1.23 -3.85 16.69
C SER A 85 1.77 -3.69 18.11
N PRO A 86 1.40 -4.55 19.08
CA PRO A 86 1.90 -4.43 20.46
C PRO A 86 3.43 -4.50 20.58
N ARG A 87 4.07 -5.26 19.69
CA ARG A 87 5.53 -5.40 19.65
C ARG A 87 6.19 -4.11 19.18
N GLU A 88 5.74 -3.57 18.04
CA GLU A 88 6.32 -2.36 17.48
C GLU A 88 5.99 -1.13 18.33
N ARG A 89 4.76 -1.04 18.84
CA ARG A 89 4.34 0.05 19.74
C ARG A 89 5.25 0.15 20.96
N LYS A 90 5.58 -0.96 21.63
CA LYS A 90 6.53 -0.98 22.76
C LYS A 90 7.92 -0.50 22.36
N ARG A 91 8.38 -0.80 21.13
CA ARG A 91 9.69 -0.34 20.62
C ARG A 91 9.66 1.16 20.36
N ILE A 92 8.59 1.66 19.74
CA ILE A 92 8.36 3.08 19.44
C ILE A 92 8.31 3.90 20.74
N GLU A 93 7.55 3.45 21.75
CA GLU A 93 7.42 4.12 23.05
C GLU A 93 8.74 4.20 23.84
N ARG A 94 9.69 3.29 23.57
CA ARG A 94 11.03 3.29 24.18
C ARG A 94 12.03 4.18 23.44
N ALA A 95 11.77 4.52 22.18
CA ALA A 95 12.64 5.38 21.41
C ALA A 95 12.65 6.79 22.00
N ARG A 96 13.80 7.45 21.97
CA ARG A 96 13.97 8.82 22.46
C ARG A 96 14.45 9.69 21.31
N PRO A 97 13.98 10.95 21.22
CA PRO A 97 14.51 11.88 20.24
C PRO A 97 16.00 12.08 20.52
N LEU A 98 16.80 12.06 19.47
CA LEU A 98 18.16 12.58 19.57
C LEU A 98 18.00 14.10 19.75
N THR A 99 18.37 14.58 20.92
CA THR A 99 18.69 16.00 21.10
C THR A 99 20.11 16.17 20.59
N ASP A 100 20.38 17.30 19.94
CA ASP A 100 21.62 17.53 19.20
C ASP A 100 22.84 17.01 19.97
N ALA A 101 23.66 16.22 19.26
CA ALA A 101 24.98 15.88 19.75
C ALA A 101 25.70 17.19 20.11
N ALA A 102 26.27 17.24 21.32
CA ALA A 102 27.25 18.25 21.67
C ALA A 102 28.38 18.32 20.63
#